data_AF-A0A6J3MDF8-F1
#
_entry.id   AF-A0A6J3MDF8-F1
#
_cell.length_a   1.000
_cell.length_b   1.000
_cell.length_c   1.000
_cell.angle_alpha   90.00
_cell.angle_beta   90.00
_cell.angle_gamma   90.00
#
_symmetry.space_group_name_H-M   'P 1'
#
loop_
_entity.id
_entity.type
_entity.pdbx_description
1 polymer ?
#
loop_
_entity_poly.entity_id
_entity_poly.type
_entity_poly.pdbx_seq_one_letter_code
_entity_poly.pdbx_strand_id
1 'polypeptide(L)'
;MSPTTYQAICHCGNVRLEVTLEDALFPEGKTKVNRCNCSICTKHGYLLVYPKRSDVKFVGEAEARLKSYFFGQKRKPHRFCPECSSNVLIDFADSAFEKERPFLAVNVSRS
;
A
#
# COMPACT_ATOMS: atom_id res chain seq x y z
N MET A 1 15.69 1.84 15.95
CA MET A 1 14.89 1.79 14.73
C MET A 1 15.77 1.18 13.69
N SER A 2 15.51 -0.09 13.38
CA SER A 2 16.31 -0.84 12.43
C SER A 2 15.43 -1.05 11.20
N PRO A 3 15.88 -0.61 10.00
CA PRO A 3 15.10 -0.79 8.79
C PRO A 3 14.72 -2.26 8.62
N THR A 4 13.44 -2.51 8.37
CA THR A 4 12.90 -3.87 8.21
C THR A 4 12.15 -3.97 6.90
N THR A 5 12.51 -4.94 6.08
CA THR A 5 11.85 -5.21 4.80
C THR A 5 10.80 -6.30 4.96
N TYR A 6 9.60 -6.01 4.46
CA TYR A 6 8.45 -6.90 4.46
C TYR A 6 8.06 -7.25 3.03
N GLN A 7 7.54 -8.48 2.84
CA GLN A 7 6.89 -8.84 1.59
C GLN A 7 5.39 -8.56 1.69
N ALA A 8 4.87 -7.77 0.76
CA ALA A 8 3.44 -7.59 0.55
C ALA A 8 3.04 -8.33 -0.73
N ILE A 9 2.19 -9.34 -0.57
CA ILE A 9 1.82 -10.27 -1.63
C ILE A 9 0.29 -10.28 -1.71
N CYS A 10 -0.28 -10.20 -2.91
CA CYS A 10 -1.72 -10.40 -3.08
C CYS A 10 -2.10 -11.87 -2.84
N HIS A 11 -3.38 -12.15 -2.62
CA HIS A 11 -3.86 -13.50 -2.28
C HIS A 11 -3.40 -14.59 -3.27
N CYS A 12 -3.45 -14.32 -4.58
CA CYS A 12 -3.01 -15.29 -5.60
C CYS A 12 -1.50 -15.28 -5.89
N GLY A 13 -0.73 -14.39 -5.25
CA GLY A 13 0.70 -14.24 -5.48
C GLY A 13 1.12 -13.54 -6.77
N ASN A 14 0.18 -13.12 -7.63
CA ASN A 14 0.51 -12.49 -8.91
C ASN A 14 1.15 -11.10 -8.78
N VAL A 15 0.87 -10.40 -7.67
CA VAL A 15 1.46 -9.10 -7.30
C VAL A 15 2.29 -9.30 -6.05
N ARG A 16 3.58 -8.93 -6.13
CA ARG A 16 4.53 -8.98 -5.01
C ARG A 16 5.31 -7.67 -4.91
N LEU A 17 5.46 -7.18 -3.69
CA LEU A 17 6.20 -5.99 -3.34
C LEU A 17 7.18 -6.31 -2.21
N GLU A 18 8.33 -5.66 -2.23
CA GLU A 18 9.23 -5.54 -1.09
C GLU A 18 9.07 -4.13 -0.53
N VAL A 19 8.72 -4.02 0.75
CA VAL A 19 8.44 -2.75 1.43
C VAL A 19 9.38 -2.61 2.60
N THR A 20 10.27 -1.63 2.54
CA THR A 20 11.18 -1.31 3.64
C THR A 20 10.59 -0.20 4.50
N LEU A 21 10.49 -0.46 5.80
CA LEU A 21 10.04 0.50 6.80
C LEU A 21 11.23 0.90 7.67
N GLU A 22 11.27 2.16 8.11
CA GLU A 22 12.37 2.68 8.96
C GLU A 22 12.47 1.95 10.31
N ASP A 23 11.36 1.38 10.78
CA ASP A 23 11.29 0.53 11.96
C ASP A 23 10.33 -0.64 11.71
N ALA A 24 10.44 -1.69 12.52
CA ALA A 24 9.53 -2.83 12.42
C ALA A 24 8.07 -2.43 12.71
N LEU A 25 7.13 -3.19 12.18
CA LEU A 25 5.71 -3.14 12.56
C LEU A 25 5.54 -3.50 14.05
N PHE A 26 4.47 -3.00 14.66
CA PHE A 26 4.06 -3.44 16.00
C PHE A 26 3.68 -4.94 16.00
N PRO A 27 4.03 -5.73 17.03
CA PRO A 27 4.65 -5.33 18.30
C PRO A 27 6.18 -5.23 18.32
N GLU A 28 6.87 -5.70 17.27
CA GLU A 28 8.34 -5.78 17.25
C GLU A 28 9.02 -4.41 17.09
N GLY A 29 8.33 -3.43 16.52
CA GLY A 29 8.79 -2.06 16.39
C GLY A 29 7.68 -1.02 16.56
N LYS A 30 7.98 0.21 16.18
CA LYS A 30 7.11 1.37 16.41
C LYS A 30 6.40 1.86 15.16
N THR A 31 6.54 1.18 14.01
CA THR A 31 5.85 1.61 12.79
C THR A 31 4.33 1.49 12.97
N LYS A 32 3.66 2.64 12.93
CA LYS A 32 2.22 2.75 13.11
C LYS A 32 1.48 2.22 11.89
N VAL A 33 0.61 1.24 12.13
CA VAL A 33 -0.40 0.80 11.17
C VAL A 33 -1.64 1.69 11.32
N ASN A 34 -2.04 2.33 10.22
CA ASN A 34 -3.19 3.24 10.21
C ASN A 34 -4.43 2.54 9.69
N ARG A 35 -5.51 2.64 10.45
CA ARG A 35 -6.85 2.20 10.07
C ARG A 35 -7.73 3.43 9.86
N CYS A 36 -7.79 3.91 8.64
CA CYS A 36 -8.64 5.06 8.28
C CYS A 36 -10.13 4.66 8.37
N ASN A 37 -10.97 5.56 8.88
CA ASN A 37 -12.40 5.34 9.09
C ASN A 37 -13.28 5.86 7.94
N CYS A 38 -12.72 6.33 6.83
CA CYS A 38 -13.53 6.72 5.68
C CYS A 38 -14.22 5.49 5.06
N SER A 39 -15.32 5.72 4.34
CA SER A 39 -16.19 4.65 3.85
C SER A 39 -15.46 3.63 2.95
N ILE A 40 -14.66 4.11 1.99
CA ILE A 40 -13.89 3.23 1.10
C ILE A 40 -12.82 2.43 1.86
N CYS A 41 -12.10 3.06 2.79
CA CYS A 41 -11.06 2.35 3.54
C CYS A 41 -11.65 1.29 4.48
N THR A 42 -12.79 1.61 5.08
CA THR A 42 -13.54 0.66 5.91
C THR A 42 -14.06 -0.49 5.07
N LYS A 43 -14.63 -0.23 3.88
CA LYS A 43 -15.17 -1.25 2.97
C LYS A 43 -14.07 -2.18 2.43
N HIS A 44 -12.89 -1.64 2.13
CA HIS A 44 -11.73 -2.41 1.66
C HIS A 44 -10.98 -3.14 2.79
N GLY A 45 -11.29 -2.85 4.06
CA GLY A 45 -10.62 -3.45 5.21
C GLY A 45 -9.14 -3.04 5.34
N TYR A 46 -8.79 -1.84 4.88
CA TYR A 46 -7.40 -1.41 4.83
C TYR A 46 -6.73 -1.28 6.21
N LEU A 47 -5.53 -1.83 6.30
CA LEU A 47 -4.54 -1.54 7.34
C LEU A 47 -3.29 -1.00 6.64
N LEU A 48 -3.02 0.29 6.75
CA LEU A 48 -2.05 0.97 5.88
C LEU A 48 -0.80 1.42 6.64
N VAL A 49 0.35 1.20 6.01
CA VAL A 49 1.61 1.90 6.33
C VAL A 49 1.97 2.84 5.18
N TYR A 50 2.78 3.85 5.48
CA TYR A 50 3.10 4.94 4.54
C TYR A 50 4.61 5.03 4.26
N PRO A 51 5.22 4.03 3.60
CA PRO A 51 6.61 4.11 3.16
C PRO A 51 6.78 5.19 2.08
N LYS A 52 8.02 5.68 1.92
CA LYS A 52 8.36 6.42 0.71
C LYS A 52 8.32 5.45 -0.47
N ARG A 53 7.99 5.96 -1.65
CA ARG A 53 8.02 5.21 -2.91
C ARG A 53 9.41 4.60 -3.17
N SER A 54 10.48 5.31 -2.81
CA SER A 54 11.85 4.81 -2.91
C SER A 54 12.10 3.53 -2.12
N ASP A 55 11.29 3.29 -1.08
CA ASP A 55 11.43 2.17 -0.16
C ASP A 55 10.45 1.03 -0.50
N VAL A 56 9.74 1.14 -1.62
CA VAL A 56 8.83 0.13 -2.16
C VAL A 56 9.34 -0.33 -3.51
N LYS A 57 9.67 -1.62 -3.60
CA LYS A 57 10.11 -2.26 -4.83
C LYS A 57 9.04 -3.23 -5.32
N PHE A 58 8.55 -3.00 -6.52
CA PHE A 58 7.68 -3.94 -7.22
C PHE A 58 8.53 -5.08 -7.79
N VAL A 59 8.16 -6.33 -7.50
CA VAL A 59 8.91 -7.50 -7.97
C VAL A 59 8.43 -7.88 -9.37
N GLY A 60 9.33 -7.89 -10.36
CA GLY A 60 9.00 -8.17 -11.75
C GLY A 60 7.99 -7.15 -12.30
N GLU A 61 6.93 -7.64 -12.94
CA GLU A 61 5.88 -6.80 -13.54
C GLU A 61 4.71 -6.48 -12.57
N ALA A 62 4.91 -6.66 -11.25
CA ALA A 62 3.85 -6.50 -10.27
C ALA A 62 3.12 -5.14 -10.38
N GLU A 63 3.82 -4.06 -10.71
CA GLU A 63 3.20 -2.74 -10.87
C GLU A 63 2.26 -2.66 -12.08
N ALA A 64 2.64 -3.27 -13.20
CA ALA A 64 1.85 -3.27 -14.43
C ALA A 64 0.59 -4.15 -14.31
N ARG A 65 0.63 -5.16 -13.44
CA ARG A 65 -0.50 -6.08 -13.18
C ARG A 65 -1.60 -5.47 -12.32
N LEU A 66 -1.30 -4.38 -11.60
CA LEU A 66 -2.28 -3.70 -10.75
C LEU A 66 -3.27 -2.87 -11.58
N LYS A 67 -4.56 -3.05 -11.29
CA LYS A 67 -5.62 -2.15 -11.76
C LYS A 67 -5.91 -1.07 -10.74
N SER A 68 -6.44 0.06 -11.20
CA SER A 68 -6.75 1.22 -10.37
C SER A 68 -8.24 1.43 -10.28
N TYR A 69 -8.74 1.61 -9.07
CA TYR A 69 -10.10 2.06 -8.79
C TYR A 69 -10.07 3.49 -8.23
N PHE A 70 -10.90 4.36 -8.80
CA PHE A 70 -11.02 5.74 -8.37
C PHE A 70 -12.39 5.98 -7.73
N PHE A 71 -12.38 6.56 -6.54
CA PHE A 71 -13.58 6.87 -5.77
C PHE A 71 -13.69 8.38 -5.50
N GLY A 72 -14.91 8.85 -5.26
CA GLY A 72 -15.18 10.26 -4.92
C GLY A 72 -14.60 11.22 -5.95
N GLN A 73 -13.71 12.11 -5.49
CA GLN A 73 -13.06 13.13 -6.33
C GLN A 73 -12.02 12.57 -7.33
N LYS A 74 -11.84 11.24 -7.39
CA LYS A 74 -10.94 10.56 -8.33
C LYS A 74 -9.48 11.00 -8.25
N ARG A 75 -8.99 11.32 -7.06
CA ARG A 75 -7.62 11.83 -6.84
C ARG A 75 -6.60 10.79 -6.39
N LYS A 76 -7.05 9.70 -5.76
CA LYS A 76 -6.18 8.72 -5.11
C LYS A 76 -6.56 7.33 -5.62
N PRO A 77 -5.86 6.78 -6.61
CA PRO A 77 -6.17 5.45 -7.12
C PRO A 77 -5.90 4.39 -6.05
N HIS A 78 -6.93 3.62 -5.74
CA HIS A 78 -6.83 2.40 -4.97
C HIS A 78 -6.41 1.27 -5.93
N ARG A 79 -5.17 0.79 -5.79
CA ARG A 79 -4.60 -0.22 -6.68
C ARG A 79 -4.81 -1.62 -6.11
N PHE A 80 -5.30 -2.52 -6.95
CA PHE A 80 -5.69 -3.89 -6.57
C PHE A 80 -5.27 -4.91 -7.62
N CYS A 81 -5.16 -6.17 -7.19
CA CYS A 81 -4.90 -7.28 -8.10
C CYS A 81 -6.21 -7.67 -8.82
N PRO A 82 -6.28 -7.63 -10.16
CA PRO A 82 -7.50 -7.98 -10.88
C PRO A 82 -7.86 -9.47 -10.81
N GLU A 83 -6.87 -10.35 -10.55
CA GLU A 83 -7.09 -11.80 -10.51
C GLU A 83 -7.77 -12.27 -9.23
N CYS A 84 -7.42 -11.68 -8.09
CA CYS A 84 -7.92 -12.09 -6.77
C CYS A 84 -8.64 -10.99 -5.99
N SER A 85 -8.77 -9.79 -6.56
CA SER A 85 -9.39 -8.61 -5.95
C SER A 85 -8.73 -8.10 -4.65
N SER A 86 -7.55 -8.61 -4.26
CA SER A 86 -6.81 -8.11 -3.10
C SER A 86 -6.46 -6.64 -3.31
N ASN A 87 -6.84 -5.81 -2.32
CA ASN A 87 -6.45 -4.41 -2.26
C ASN A 87 -4.98 -4.29 -1.82
N VAL A 88 -4.13 -3.72 -2.68
CA VAL A 88 -2.67 -3.77 -2.48
C VAL A 88 -2.13 -2.46 -1.93
N LEU A 89 -2.44 -1.33 -2.57
CA LEU A 89 -1.93 -0.03 -2.14
C LEU A 89 -2.81 1.13 -2.62
N ILE A 90 -2.56 2.33 -2.12
CA ILE A 90 -3.07 3.59 -2.64
C ILE A 90 -1.87 4.41 -3.10
N ASP A 91 -1.97 4.96 -4.31
CA ASP A 91 -0.92 5.79 -4.90
C ASP A 91 -1.23 7.28 -4.70
N PHE A 92 -0.22 8.06 -4.27
CA PHE A 92 -0.32 9.51 -4.07
C PHE A 92 0.53 10.33 -5.04
N ALA A 93 1.14 9.72 -6.06
CA ALA A 93 2.03 10.42 -7.01
C ALA A 93 1.40 11.69 -7.59
N ASP A 94 0.09 11.64 -7.88
CA ASP A 94 -0.67 12.75 -8.46
C ASP A 94 -1.45 13.56 -7.41
N SER A 95 -1.07 13.48 -6.13
CA SER A 95 -1.76 14.23 -5.08
C SER A 95 -1.66 15.74 -5.32
N ALA A 96 -2.76 16.45 -5.05
CA ALA A 96 -2.79 17.91 -5.02
C ALA A 96 -1.88 18.49 -3.93
N PHE A 97 -1.53 17.70 -2.91
CA PHE A 97 -0.61 18.09 -1.85
C PHE A 97 0.78 17.51 -2.14
N GLU A 98 1.73 18.36 -2.50
CA GLU A 98 3.08 17.93 -2.93
C GLU A 98 3.79 17.05 -1.91
N LYS A 99 3.59 17.35 -0.61
CA LYS A 99 4.13 16.57 0.51
C LYS A 99 3.67 15.11 0.55
N GLU A 100 2.55 14.77 -0.10
CA GLU A 100 2.03 13.39 -0.14
C GLU A 100 2.64 12.58 -1.30
N ARG A 101 3.08 13.25 -2.38
CA ARG A 101 3.53 12.60 -3.62
C ARG A 101 4.68 11.59 -3.46
N PRO A 102 5.63 11.77 -2.53
CA PRO A 102 6.68 10.79 -2.31
C PRO A 102 6.22 9.47 -1.69
N PHE A 103 4.98 9.38 -1.18
CA PHE A 103 4.53 8.25 -0.38
C PHE A 103 3.60 7.30 -1.16
N LEU A 104 3.58 6.05 -0.72
CA LEU A 104 2.54 5.07 -1.03
C LEU A 104 1.82 4.70 0.27
N ALA A 105 0.54 4.33 0.22
CA ALA A 105 -0.08 3.63 1.35
C ALA A 105 -0.20 2.16 1.02
N VAL A 106 0.64 1.33 1.63
CA VAL A 106 0.67 -0.11 1.38
C VAL A 106 -0.20 -0.85 2.39
N ASN A 107 -1.05 -1.74 1.91
CA ASN A 107 -1.88 -2.58 2.75
C ASN A 107 -1.06 -3.69 3.39
N VAL A 108 -1.06 -3.76 4.72
CA VAL A 108 -0.35 -4.78 5.51
C VAL A 108 -1.25 -5.93 5.95
N SER A 109 -2.54 -5.91 5.58
CA SER A 109 -3.41 -7.06 5.81
C SER A 109 -2.86 -8.27 5.05
N ARG A 110 -2.49 -9.33 5.75
CA ARG A 110 -2.14 -10.62 5.15
C ARG A 110 -3.44 -11.28 4.66
N SER A 111 -3.69 -11.21 3.35
CA SER A 111 -4.83 -11.88 2.67
C SER A 111 -4.42 -13.18 2.01
#